data_AF-A0A524B8T5-F1
#
_entry.id   AF-A0A524B8T5-F1
#
_cell.length_a   1.000
_cell.length_b   1.000
_cell.length_c   1.000
_cell.angle_alpha   90.00
_cell.angle_beta   90.00
_cell.angle_gamma   90.00
#
_symmetry.space_group_name_H-M   'P 1'
#
loop_
_entity.id
_entity.type
_entity.pdbx_description
1 polymer ?
#
loop_
_entity_poly.entity_id
_entity_poly.type
_entity_poly.pdbx_seq_one_letter_code
_entity_poly.pdbx_strand_id
1 'polypeptide(L)'
;MRRSIDDHQIGEDELPPGVDDVAPISWAVAVCDDYDDAIPRIVLTIEEIGRPGAGLIGHFDGSSARRLRAALRDALREVGEEVGP
;
A
#
# COMPACT_ATOMS: atom_id res chain seq x y z
N MET A 1 -17.21 9.92 -0.55
CA MET A 1 -17.38 8.52 -1.00
C MET A 1 -16.03 7.81 -1.04
N ARG A 2 -15.95 6.53 -0.66
CA ARG A 2 -14.72 5.72 -0.77
C ARG A 2 -14.94 4.51 -1.67
N ARG A 3 -14.05 4.29 -2.63
CA ARG A 3 -14.06 3.14 -3.56
C ARG A 3 -12.77 2.34 -3.42
N SER A 4 -12.88 1.05 -3.11
CA SER A 4 -11.71 0.14 -3.13
C SER A 4 -11.19 -0.03 -4.56
N ILE A 5 -9.88 -0.12 -4.72
CA ILE A 5 -9.20 -0.43 -5.99
C ILE A 5 -8.63 -1.83 -5.93
N ASP A 6 -7.89 -2.15 -4.86
CA ASP A 6 -7.30 -3.46 -4.63
C ASP A 6 -6.95 -3.62 -3.14
N ASP A 7 -6.86 -4.86 -2.69
CA ASP A 7 -6.41 -5.23 -1.35
C ASP A 7 -5.82 -6.63 -1.34
N HIS A 8 -4.81 -6.83 -0.51
CA HIS A 8 -4.11 -8.10 -0.42
C HIS A 8 -3.50 -8.31 0.97
N GLN A 9 -3.30 -9.58 1.33
CA GLN A 9 -2.65 -10.00 2.56
C GLN A 9 -1.33 -10.67 2.22
N ILE A 10 -0.29 -10.33 2.97
CA ILE A 10 1.00 -11.02 2.98
C ILE A 10 1.06 -11.78 4.30
N GLY A 11 0.82 -13.08 4.22
CA GLY A 11 0.77 -13.99 5.37
C GLY A 11 2.14 -14.34 5.94
N GLU A 12 2.15 -15.03 7.09
CA GLU A 12 3.40 -15.54 7.70
C GLU A 12 4.19 -16.47 6.75
N ASP A 13 3.48 -17.23 5.93
CA ASP A 13 4.03 -18.19 4.97
C ASP A 13 4.67 -17.53 3.74
N GLU A 14 4.41 -16.25 3.51
CA GLU A 14 4.98 -15.45 2.41
C GLU A 14 6.18 -14.60 2.86
N LEU A 15 6.43 -14.51 4.17
CA LEU A 15 7.57 -13.76 4.68
C LEU A 15 8.89 -14.45 4.32
N PRO A 16 9.92 -13.69 3.91
CA PRO A 16 11.23 -14.27 3.63
C PRO A 16 11.80 -14.99 4.86
N PRO A 17 12.49 -16.13 4.70
CA PRO A 17 13.05 -16.84 5.83
C PRO A 17 14.14 -16.01 6.53
N GLY A 18 14.16 -16.03 7.86
CA GLY A 18 15.20 -15.39 8.67
C GLY A 18 15.07 -13.87 8.81
N VAL A 19 13.89 -13.30 8.50
CA VAL A 19 13.57 -11.92 8.84
C VAL A 19 13.01 -11.86 10.27
N ASP A 20 13.75 -11.21 11.15
CA ASP A 20 13.28 -10.88 12.50
C ASP A 20 12.51 -9.55 12.47
N ASP A 21 11.60 -9.35 13.42
CA ASP A 21 10.82 -8.11 13.60
C ASP A 21 9.92 -7.70 12.40
N VAL A 22 9.52 -8.65 11.55
CA VAL A 22 8.54 -8.43 10.48
C VAL A 22 7.22 -9.09 10.86
N ALA A 23 6.13 -8.31 10.84
CA ALA A 23 4.79 -8.81 11.05
C ALA A 23 4.09 -9.06 9.70
N PRO A 24 3.21 -10.08 9.60
CA PRO A 24 2.30 -10.23 8.46
C PRO A 24 1.42 -8.99 8.33
N ILE A 25 1.17 -8.55 7.10
CA ILE A 25 0.42 -7.33 6.84
C ILE A 25 -0.71 -7.56 5.84
N SER A 26 -1.76 -6.78 5.97
CA SER A 26 -2.71 -6.49 4.91
C SER A 26 -2.45 -5.09 4.37
N TRP A 27 -2.60 -4.91 3.07
CA TRP A 27 -2.60 -3.58 2.45
C TRP A 27 -3.84 -3.40 1.58
N ALA A 28 -4.30 -2.16 1.47
CA ALA A 28 -5.42 -1.79 0.62
C ALA A 28 -5.18 -0.44 -0.05
N VAL A 29 -5.54 -0.34 -1.32
CA VAL A 29 -5.56 0.90 -2.09
C VAL A 29 -7.00 1.27 -2.40
N ALA A 30 -7.39 2.49 -2.07
CA ALA A 30 -8.70 3.05 -2.36
C ALA A 30 -8.60 4.46 -2.94
N VAL A 31 -9.69 4.93 -3.55
CA VAL A 31 -9.88 6.36 -3.87
C VAL A 31 -10.95 6.91 -2.92
N CYS A 32 -10.66 8.06 -2.33
CA CYS A 32 -11.59 8.81 -1.49
C CYS A 32 -11.72 10.23 -2.03
N ASP A 33 -12.93 10.79 -2.05
CA ASP A 33 -13.21 12.19 -2.40
C ASP A 33 -13.88 12.96 -1.26
N ASP A 34 -13.97 12.34 -0.08
CA ASP A 34 -14.64 12.88 1.09
C ASP A 34 -13.70 13.80 1.89
N TYR A 35 -13.42 14.96 1.30
CA TYR A 35 -12.58 16.00 1.88
C TYR A 35 -13.24 17.36 1.74
N ASP A 36 -12.89 18.28 2.64
CA ASP A 36 -13.37 19.67 2.60
C ASP A 36 -12.94 20.40 1.31
N ASP A 37 -11.82 20.00 0.70
CA ASP A 37 -11.33 20.57 -0.55
C ASP A 37 -11.97 19.94 -1.80
N ALA A 38 -12.80 18.90 -1.64
CA ALA A 38 -13.41 18.11 -2.71
C ALA A 38 -12.39 17.53 -3.72
N ILE A 39 -11.12 17.40 -3.34
CA ILE A 39 -10.06 16.85 -4.20
C ILE A 39 -9.88 15.36 -3.89
N PRO A 40 -10.09 14.46 -4.87
CA PRO A 40 -9.88 13.04 -4.66
C PRO A 40 -8.43 12.70 -4.28
N ARG A 41 -8.28 11.80 -3.31
CA ARG A 41 -7.01 11.25 -2.83
C ARG A 41 -6.96 9.75 -3.00
N ILE A 42 -5.76 9.25 -3.23
CA ILE A 42 -5.46 7.81 -3.14
C ILE A 42 -5.18 7.51 -1.67
N VAL A 43 -5.85 6.50 -1.13
CA VAL A 43 -5.73 6.06 0.25
C VAL A 43 -4.99 4.73 0.24
N LEU A 44 -3.80 4.70 0.85
CA LEU A 44 -3.05 3.47 1.10
C LEU A 44 -3.19 3.13 2.59
N THR A 45 -3.72 1.96 2.88
CA THR A 45 -3.77 1.40 4.22
C THR A 45 -2.76 0.26 4.30
N ILE A 46 -1.97 0.21 5.37
CA ILE A 46 -1.10 -0.91 5.72
C ILE A 46 -1.39 -1.26 7.18
N GLU A 47 -1.75 -2.50 7.44
CA GLU A 47 -2.17 -2.96 8.78
C GLU A 47 -1.63 -4.34 9.10
N GLU A 48 -1.16 -4.51 10.34
CA GLU A 48 -0.72 -5.80 10.87
C GLU A 48 -1.91 -6.78 10.97
N ILE A 49 -1.76 -7.98 10.42
CA ILE A 49 -2.80 -9.02 10.47
C ILE A 49 -3.00 -9.44 11.93
N GLY A 50 -4.27 -9.55 12.35
CA GLY A 50 -4.62 -9.91 13.73
C GLY A 50 -4.60 -8.73 14.71
N ARG A 51 -4.22 -7.53 14.25
CA ARG A 51 -4.21 -6.31 15.07
C ARG A 51 -4.98 -5.15 14.40
N PRO A 52 -6.31 -5.29 14.23
CA PRO A 52 -7.13 -4.29 13.54
C PRO A 52 -7.13 -2.95 14.29
N GLY A 53 -7.14 -1.86 13.54
CA GLY A 53 -7.11 -0.48 14.02
C GLY A 53 -5.72 0.06 14.39
N ALA A 54 -4.66 -0.75 14.29
CA ALA A 54 -3.29 -0.34 14.60
C ALA A 54 -2.46 0.04 13.35
N GLY A 55 -3.02 -0.12 12.15
CA GLY A 55 -2.36 0.19 10.89
C GLY A 55 -2.17 1.69 10.62
N LEU A 56 -1.38 1.98 9.59
CA LEU A 56 -1.17 3.33 9.06
C LEU A 56 -2.04 3.55 7.84
N ILE A 57 -2.60 4.76 7.74
CA ILE A 57 -3.39 5.20 6.59
C ILE A 57 -2.75 6.47 6.02
N GLY A 58 -2.27 6.38 4.78
CA GLY A 58 -1.73 7.49 4.03
C GLY A 58 -2.72 8.01 3.01
N HIS A 59 -2.86 9.35 2.94
CA HIS A 59 -3.68 10.04 1.96
C HIS A 59 -2.80 10.80 0.97
N PHE A 60 -2.82 10.40 -0.30
CA PHE A 60 -1.90 10.88 -1.33
C PHE A 60 -2.63 11.68 -2.40
N ASP A 61 -2.10 12.87 -2.75
CA ASP A 61 -2.38 13.44 -4.06
C ASP A 61 -1.73 12.62 -5.18
N GLY A 62 -2.12 12.95 -6.42
CA GLY A 62 -1.52 12.37 -7.62
C GLY A 62 0.00 12.57 -7.71
N SER A 63 0.59 13.64 -7.15
CA SER A 63 2.05 13.81 -7.15
C SER A 63 2.74 12.78 -6.25
N SER A 64 2.31 12.67 -5.00
CA SER A 64 2.91 11.79 -4.00
C SER A 64 2.66 10.32 -4.37
N ALA A 65 1.48 10.00 -4.90
CA ALA A 65 1.18 8.65 -5.38
C ALA A 65 2.03 8.25 -6.59
N ARG A 66 2.28 9.16 -7.55
CA ARG A 66 3.19 8.89 -8.67
C ARG A 66 4.62 8.66 -8.18
N ARG A 67 5.07 9.39 -7.16
CA ARG A 67 6.40 9.19 -6.56
C ARG A 67 6.52 7.82 -5.90
N LEU A 68 5.51 7.39 -5.14
CA LEU A 68 5.47 6.04 -4.55
C LEU A 68 5.49 4.96 -5.65
N ARG A 69 4.65 5.09 -6.67
CA ARG A 69 4.63 4.16 -7.81
C ARG A 69 5.98 4.07 -8.52
N ALA A 70 6.66 5.20 -8.74
CA ALA A 70 7.98 5.22 -9.36
C ALA A 70 9.02 4.48 -8.49
N ALA A 71 8.99 4.69 -7.16
CA ALA A 71 9.88 3.99 -6.24
C ALA A 71 9.65 2.46 -6.26
N LEU A 72 8.39 2.02 -6.26
CA LEU A 72 8.05 0.58 -6.37
C LEU A 72 8.51 -0.01 -7.70
N ARG A 73 8.27 0.70 -8.81
CA ARG A 73 8.74 0.29 -10.14
C ARG A 73 10.26 0.13 -10.19
N ASP A 74 10.99 1.08 -9.62
CA ASP A 74 12.46 1.04 -9.62
C ASP A 74 12.97 -0.07 -8.69
N ALA A 75 12.30 -0.33 -7.56
CA ALA A 75 12.60 -1.46 -6.68
C ALA A 75 12.35 -2.83 -7.36
N LEU A 76 11.25 -2.98 -8.10
CA LEU A 76 10.98 -4.19 -8.91
C LEU A 76 12.11 -4.46 -9.90
N ARG A 77 12.56 -3.42 -10.60
CA ARG A 77 13.70 -3.54 -11.53
C ARG A 77 14.97 -4.00 -10.81
N GLU A 78 15.26 -3.44 -9.64
CA GLU A 78 16.46 -3.75 -8.87
C GLU A 78 16.50 -5.23 -8.45
N VAL A 79 15.35 -5.81 -8.09
CA VAL A 79 15.26 -7.24 -7.73
C VAL A 79 15.13 -8.17 -8.94
N GLY A 80 15.19 -7.63 -10.17
CA GLY A 80 15.14 -8.40 -11.41
C GLY A 80 13.75 -8.78 -11.90
N GLU A 81 12.69 -8.20 -11.32
CA GLU A 81 11.30 -8.46 -11.69
C GLU A 81 10.85 -7.62 -12.90
N GLU A 82 9.82 -8.12 -13.59
CA GLU A 82 9.17 -7.35 -14.64
C GLU A 82 8.40 -6.18 -14.03
N VAL A 83 8.73 -4.96 -14.44
CA VAL A 83 8.15 -3.74 -13.87
C VAL A 83 6.69 -3.47 -14.29
N GLY A 84 6.17 -4.24 -15.23
CA GLY A 84 4.85 -4.02 -15.83
C GLY A 84 4.75 -2.69 -16.61
N PRO A 85 3.54 -2.36 -17.11
CA PRO A 85 3.26 -1.12 -17.85
C PRO A 85 3.23 0.16 -16.98
#